data_AF-A0AAU5W925-F1
#
_entry.id   AF-A0AAU5W925-F1
#
_cell.length_a   1.000
_cell.length_b   1.000
_cell.length_c   1.000
_cell.angle_alpha   90.00
_cell.angle_beta   90.00
_cell.angle_gamma   90.00
#
_symmetry.space_group_name_H-M   'P 1'
#
loop_
_entity.id
_entity.type
_entity.pdbx_description
1 polymer ?
#
loop_
_entity_poly.entity_id
_entity_poly.type
_entity_poly.pdbx_seq_one_letter_code
_entity_poly.pdbx_strand_id
1 'polypeptide(L)'
;MTTLGIRYAARSDVGMLREGNEDSAYAGSHLLAVADGMGGHVGGEIASAAAIDALRKLDQDLPANELLAALEQTVKTANDNLHRIVETEPKLQGMGTTLTAMLWADDQIALVHIGDSRAYLLRDGSLFQITHDHTLVQSLVDEGRISPDEAATHPQRSLLLRALDGRGEVDPDLSLREAKEGDRYLLCSDGLSGVVTAETIFQVLTDVDEPDQAVRQLIDLANRGGGPDNITCVVADVVDLSRQQPTSGPGHSVGAAANAAPPDSSGGGPGSSGGSADTPAGRAAQLRDTMPQPPVAVDEMPPPAPAPLNDPMPGAPPQGAMAQPQSGRRAKRGSGRKWTWLIVVAGVAVVGIVAVGVVALQYVRGGYYIGEEGGKVVLYRGTTDKIPGLSLSREADPKDQPKPPILVADLPEDKQQEVKNTFRVKGPGAVQDLKNMVCKYALTVEPGSNGNVVITKGKGQKNCGETKIKDSSIPVADLPNGDREQITKGALVFPTRAAAEAKLTELGEHRTACKSNKTSTPQGCPSSGGGE
;
A
#
# COMPACT_ATOMS: atom_id res chain seq x y z
N MET A 1 24.22 4.16 -33.04
CA MET A 1 23.03 4.39 -32.22
C MET A 1 22.12 3.21 -32.47
N THR A 2 21.73 2.51 -31.42
CA THR A 2 20.65 1.50 -31.45
C THR A 2 19.34 2.27 -31.52
N THR A 3 18.56 2.09 -32.58
CA THR A 3 17.21 2.66 -32.64
C THR A 3 16.29 1.72 -31.87
N LEU A 4 15.77 2.19 -30.75
CA LEU A 4 14.81 1.45 -29.93
C LEU A 4 13.40 1.65 -30.47
N GLY A 5 12.53 0.70 -30.16
CA GLY A 5 11.09 0.82 -30.32
C GLY A 5 10.39 -0.20 -29.44
N ILE A 6 9.07 -0.31 -29.57
CA ILE A 6 8.26 -1.14 -28.66
C ILE A 6 7.45 -2.23 -29.37
N ARG A 7 7.39 -3.40 -28.72
CA ARG A 7 6.38 -4.44 -28.98
C ARG A 7 5.36 -4.38 -27.85
N TYR A 8 4.09 -4.19 -28.16
CA TYR A 8 3.06 -3.95 -27.15
C TYR A 8 1.78 -4.73 -27.41
N ALA A 9 0.99 -4.90 -26.34
CA ALA A 9 -0.40 -5.33 -26.39
C ALA A 9 -1.21 -4.59 -25.31
N ALA A 10 -2.45 -4.22 -25.65
CA ALA A 10 -3.43 -3.68 -24.72
C ALA A 10 -4.62 -4.63 -24.61
N ARG A 11 -5.18 -4.78 -23.40
CA ARG A 11 -6.44 -5.51 -23.21
C ARG A 11 -7.22 -4.91 -22.05
N SER A 12 -8.54 -4.93 -22.18
CA SER A 12 -9.50 -4.45 -21.20
C SER A 12 -10.65 -5.45 -21.09
N ASP A 13 -11.14 -5.65 -19.87
CA ASP A 13 -12.19 -6.61 -19.53
C ASP A 13 -13.15 -5.96 -18.52
N VAL A 14 -14.45 -6.25 -18.63
CA VAL A 14 -15.48 -5.69 -17.73
C VAL A 14 -15.30 -6.18 -16.29
N GLY A 15 -14.63 -7.32 -16.09
CA GLY A 15 -14.64 -8.02 -14.81
C GLY A 15 -15.93 -8.84 -14.63
N MET A 16 -16.16 -9.26 -13.39
CA MET A 16 -17.26 -10.18 -13.03
C MET A 16 -18.42 -9.48 -12.31
N LEU A 17 -18.19 -8.29 -11.73
CA LEU A 17 -19.18 -7.58 -10.89
C LEU A 17 -19.72 -6.26 -11.47
N ARG A 18 -19.06 -5.67 -12.49
CA ARG A 18 -19.52 -4.43 -13.15
C ARG A 18 -20.48 -4.74 -14.30
N GLU A 19 -21.42 -3.84 -14.60
CA GLU A 19 -22.37 -3.99 -15.73
C GLU A 19 -21.83 -3.45 -17.07
N GLY A 20 -20.84 -2.56 -17.02
CA GLY A 20 -20.20 -1.91 -18.15
C GLY A 20 -18.72 -1.68 -17.89
N ASN A 21 -18.01 -1.15 -18.88
CA ASN A 21 -16.58 -0.88 -18.80
C ASN A 21 -16.33 0.64 -18.82
N GLU A 22 -15.94 1.19 -17.68
CA GLU A 22 -15.58 2.60 -17.54
C GLU A 22 -14.08 2.84 -17.77
N ASP A 23 -13.24 1.78 -17.84
CA ASP A 23 -11.83 1.89 -18.24
C ASP A 23 -11.69 2.20 -19.74
N SER A 24 -10.64 2.95 -20.07
CA SER A 24 -10.13 3.13 -21.43
C SER A 24 -8.61 2.98 -21.47
N ALA A 25 -8.07 2.42 -22.55
CA ALA A 25 -6.63 2.43 -22.79
C ALA A 25 -6.30 2.55 -24.28
N TYR A 26 -5.06 2.94 -24.56
CA TYR A 26 -4.49 3.05 -25.90
C TYR A 26 -3.07 2.50 -25.91
N ALA A 27 -2.70 1.80 -26.99
CA ALA A 27 -1.33 1.40 -27.26
C ALA A 27 -0.98 1.60 -28.73
N GLY A 28 0.05 2.41 -28.95
CA GLY A 28 0.62 2.77 -30.25
C GLY A 28 2.15 2.67 -30.24
N SER A 29 2.81 3.11 -31.32
CA SER A 29 4.27 2.95 -31.46
C SER A 29 5.09 3.96 -30.65
N HIS A 30 4.48 5.06 -30.23
CA HIS A 30 5.09 6.10 -29.40
C HIS A 30 4.34 6.31 -28.08
N LEU A 31 3.05 5.98 -28.00
CA LEU A 31 2.20 6.25 -26.85
C LEU A 31 1.56 4.99 -26.27
N LEU A 32 1.67 4.82 -24.95
CA LEU A 32 0.85 3.92 -24.15
C LEU A 32 0.06 4.73 -23.12
N ALA A 33 -1.22 4.43 -22.92
CA ALA A 33 -2.04 5.11 -21.93
C ALA A 33 -3.13 4.20 -21.33
N VAL A 34 -3.43 4.38 -20.05
CA VAL A 34 -4.55 3.78 -19.31
C VAL A 34 -5.26 4.87 -18.52
N ALA A 35 -6.59 4.84 -18.52
CA ALA A 35 -7.47 5.78 -17.85
C ALA A 35 -8.65 5.01 -17.24
N ASP A 36 -8.81 5.08 -15.93
CA ASP A 36 -9.84 4.39 -15.14
C ASP A 36 -10.96 5.40 -14.84
N GLY A 37 -12.13 5.14 -15.40
CA GLY A 37 -13.24 6.08 -15.42
C GLY A 37 -14.17 5.93 -14.22
N MET A 38 -14.51 7.05 -13.58
CA MET A 38 -15.48 7.12 -12.49
C MET A 38 -16.58 8.15 -12.78
N GLY A 39 -17.79 7.90 -12.26
CA GLY A 39 -18.88 8.88 -12.36
C GLY A 39 -20.28 8.33 -12.15
N GLY A 40 -20.45 7.00 -12.20
CA GLY A 40 -21.77 6.35 -12.14
C GLY A 40 -22.59 6.57 -13.42
N HIS A 41 -23.65 5.78 -13.59
CA HIS A 41 -24.43 5.66 -14.85
C HIS A 41 -23.56 5.43 -16.10
N VAL A 42 -23.06 6.51 -16.71
CA VAL A 42 -22.22 6.53 -17.92
C VAL A 42 -21.07 7.55 -17.83
N GLY A 43 -20.85 8.16 -16.66
CA GLY A 43 -19.87 9.24 -16.49
C GLY A 43 -18.43 8.78 -16.67
N GLY A 44 -18.07 7.61 -16.13
CA GLY A 44 -16.69 7.11 -16.21
C GLY A 44 -16.28 6.73 -17.63
N GLU A 45 -17.14 6.02 -18.38
CA GLU A 45 -16.93 5.69 -19.79
C GLU A 45 -16.64 6.95 -20.64
N ILE A 46 -17.43 8.02 -20.46
CA ILE A 46 -17.24 9.28 -21.19
C ILE A 46 -15.92 9.95 -20.78
N ALA A 47 -15.61 9.97 -19.48
CA ALA A 47 -14.42 10.64 -18.97
C ALA A 47 -13.11 9.96 -19.40
N SER A 48 -13.00 8.64 -19.24
CA SER A 48 -11.80 7.88 -19.64
C SER A 48 -11.60 7.88 -21.15
N ALA A 49 -12.68 7.75 -21.93
CA ALA A 49 -12.60 7.79 -23.39
C ALA A 49 -12.18 9.17 -23.90
N ALA A 50 -12.68 10.26 -23.30
CA ALA A 50 -12.29 11.62 -23.67
C ALA A 50 -10.81 11.92 -23.34
N ALA A 51 -10.29 11.40 -22.22
CA ALA A 51 -8.87 11.51 -21.88
C ALA A 51 -7.99 10.75 -22.89
N ILE A 52 -8.35 9.51 -23.23
CA ILE A 52 -7.61 8.71 -24.21
C ILE A 52 -7.70 9.31 -25.63
N ASP A 53 -8.84 9.88 -26.06
CA ASP A 53 -8.94 10.59 -27.35
C ASP A 53 -8.07 11.86 -27.40
N ALA A 54 -7.91 12.57 -26.29
CA ALA A 54 -6.98 13.69 -26.22
C ALA A 54 -5.54 13.19 -26.42
N LEU A 55 -5.13 12.13 -25.72
CA LEU A 55 -3.76 11.64 -25.75
C LEU A 55 -3.35 10.95 -27.05
N ARG A 56 -4.22 10.16 -27.71
CA ARG A 56 -3.84 9.40 -28.93
C ARG A 56 -3.26 10.24 -30.08
N LYS A 57 -3.48 11.56 -30.06
CA LYS A 57 -2.91 12.53 -31.01
C LYS A 57 -1.39 12.72 -30.84
N LEU A 58 -0.82 12.22 -29.73
CA LEU A 58 0.61 12.17 -29.45
C LEU A 58 1.28 10.88 -29.96
N ASP A 59 0.56 9.91 -30.52
CA ASP A 59 1.16 8.69 -31.10
C ASP A 59 1.82 8.98 -32.47
N GLN A 60 2.87 9.78 -32.44
CA GLN A 60 3.65 10.22 -33.58
C GLN A 60 5.09 10.52 -33.13
N ASP A 61 6.00 10.59 -34.08
CA ASP A 61 7.40 10.95 -33.81
C ASP A 61 7.49 12.40 -33.29
N LEU A 62 8.08 12.57 -32.11
CA LEU A 62 8.23 13.83 -31.39
C LEU A 62 9.66 13.91 -30.82
N PRO A 63 10.31 15.08 -30.82
CA PRO A 63 11.67 15.19 -30.31
C PRO A 63 11.67 15.07 -28.78
N ALA A 64 12.69 14.41 -28.22
CA ALA A 64 12.78 14.07 -26.81
C ALA A 64 12.64 15.27 -25.84
N ASN A 65 13.02 16.47 -26.25
CA ASN A 65 12.91 17.70 -25.46
C ASN A 65 11.48 18.30 -25.41
N GLU A 66 10.53 17.80 -26.22
CA GLU A 66 9.15 18.28 -26.24
C GLU A 66 8.18 17.35 -25.49
N LEU A 67 8.57 16.10 -25.20
CA LEU A 67 7.69 15.05 -24.66
C LEU A 67 6.92 15.47 -23.39
N LEU A 68 7.63 16.05 -22.40
CA LEU A 68 7.01 16.48 -21.14
C LEU A 68 5.99 17.61 -21.36
N ALA A 69 6.34 18.60 -22.18
CA ALA A 69 5.45 19.73 -22.48
C ALA A 69 4.24 19.29 -23.31
N ALA A 70 4.43 18.34 -24.24
CA ALA A 70 3.36 17.75 -25.03
C ALA A 70 2.37 16.96 -24.15
N LEU A 71 2.86 16.14 -23.21
CA LEU A 71 2.01 15.46 -22.23
C LEU A 71 1.28 16.46 -21.32
N GLU A 72 2.00 17.40 -20.69
CA GLU A 72 1.42 18.38 -19.77
C GLU A 72 0.28 19.18 -20.44
N GLN A 73 0.53 19.72 -21.63
CA GLN A 73 -0.46 20.50 -22.38
C GLN A 73 -1.65 19.63 -22.82
N THR A 74 -1.42 18.37 -23.16
CA THR A 74 -2.49 17.44 -23.57
C THR A 74 -3.35 17.01 -22.38
N VAL A 75 -2.76 16.81 -21.20
CA VAL A 75 -3.52 16.52 -19.96
C VAL A 75 -4.38 17.71 -19.54
N LYS A 76 -3.85 18.94 -19.62
CA LYS A 76 -4.64 20.17 -19.41
C LYS A 76 -5.80 20.26 -20.40
N THR A 77 -5.52 20.00 -21.68
CA THR A 77 -6.54 19.99 -22.74
C THR A 77 -7.60 18.89 -22.51
N ALA A 78 -7.21 17.71 -22.02
CA ALA A 78 -8.13 16.65 -21.63
C ALA A 78 -9.05 17.09 -20.49
N ASN A 79 -8.51 17.72 -19.43
CA ASN A 79 -9.31 18.24 -18.34
C ASN A 79 -10.28 19.35 -18.80
N ASP A 80 -9.83 20.27 -19.64
CA ASP A 80 -10.70 21.31 -20.23
C ASP A 80 -11.81 20.69 -21.10
N ASN A 81 -11.55 19.56 -21.79
CA ASN A 81 -12.57 18.83 -22.53
C ASN A 81 -13.62 18.24 -21.58
N LEU A 82 -13.19 17.62 -20.47
CA LEU A 82 -14.11 17.13 -19.43
C LEU A 82 -14.95 18.26 -18.85
N HIS A 83 -14.36 19.43 -18.58
CA HIS A 83 -15.08 20.60 -18.11
C HIS A 83 -16.23 20.98 -19.05
N ARG A 84 -15.94 21.12 -20.36
CA ARG A 84 -16.95 21.49 -21.37
C ARG A 84 -18.05 20.42 -21.55
N ILE A 85 -17.71 19.13 -21.35
CA ILE A 85 -18.70 18.05 -21.34
C ILE A 85 -19.65 18.22 -20.13
N VAL A 86 -19.13 18.49 -18.93
CA VAL A 86 -19.95 18.74 -17.73
C VAL A 86 -20.79 20.02 -17.85
N GLU A 87 -20.26 21.08 -18.46
CA GLU A 87 -21.03 22.30 -18.75
C GLU A 87 -22.21 22.03 -19.71
N THR A 88 -21.98 21.20 -20.73
CA THR A 88 -23.00 20.86 -21.74
C THR A 88 -24.03 19.88 -21.21
N GLU A 89 -23.63 18.92 -20.39
CA GLU A 89 -24.49 17.89 -19.80
C GLU A 89 -24.33 17.84 -18.26
N PRO A 90 -24.97 18.76 -17.50
CA PRO A 90 -24.81 18.86 -16.04
C PRO A 90 -25.17 17.60 -15.23
N LYS A 91 -25.89 16.64 -15.83
CA LYS A 91 -26.13 15.30 -15.25
C LYS A 91 -24.84 14.46 -15.10
N LEU A 92 -23.76 14.83 -15.78
CA LEU A 92 -22.43 14.21 -15.69
C LEU A 92 -21.55 14.87 -14.62
N GLN A 93 -22.08 15.78 -13.80
CA GLN A 93 -21.35 16.35 -12.67
C GLN A 93 -20.85 15.25 -11.72
N GLY A 94 -19.54 15.25 -11.47
CA GLY A 94 -18.88 14.21 -10.67
C GLY A 94 -18.29 13.07 -11.48
N MET A 95 -18.41 13.08 -12.82
CA MET A 95 -17.55 12.26 -13.65
C MET A 95 -16.08 12.68 -13.52
N GLY A 96 -15.19 11.73 -13.70
CA GLY A 96 -13.76 11.95 -13.82
C GLY A 96 -13.04 10.67 -14.21
N THR A 97 -11.73 10.75 -14.36
CA THR A 97 -10.90 9.59 -14.71
C THR A 97 -9.52 9.72 -14.11
N THR A 98 -8.88 8.59 -13.78
CA THR A 98 -7.43 8.56 -13.68
C THR A 98 -6.81 8.76 -15.06
N LEU A 99 -5.51 9.01 -15.12
CA LEU A 99 -4.73 8.92 -16.33
C LEU A 99 -3.29 8.54 -16.00
N THR A 100 -2.79 7.46 -16.59
CA THR A 100 -1.36 7.11 -16.60
C THR A 100 -0.94 6.87 -18.04
N ALA A 101 0.06 7.61 -18.51
CA ALA A 101 0.52 7.49 -19.89
C ALA A 101 2.04 7.67 -20.02
N MET A 102 2.60 6.99 -21.02
CA MET A 102 4.03 7.01 -21.34
C MET A 102 4.21 7.30 -22.83
N LEU A 103 5.07 8.27 -23.12
CA LEU A 103 5.36 8.77 -24.47
C LEU A 103 6.86 8.62 -24.78
N TRP A 104 7.19 7.95 -25.89
CA TRP A 104 8.54 7.60 -26.31
C TRP A 104 9.09 8.51 -27.41
N ALA A 105 10.37 8.86 -27.27
CA ALA A 105 11.24 9.24 -28.39
C ALA A 105 12.64 8.66 -28.20
N ASP A 106 13.11 7.89 -29.19
CA ASP A 106 14.39 7.15 -29.13
C ASP A 106 14.55 6.34 -27.83
N ASP A 107 15.47 6.76 -26.96
CA ASP A 107 15.76 6.15 -25.65
C ASP A 107 15.16 6.92 -24.46
N GLN A 108 14.33 7.94 -24.72
CA GLN A 108 13.66 8.74 -23.70
C GLN A 108 12.16 8.42 -23.61
N ILE A 109 11.67 8.36 -22.38
CA ILE A 109 10.26 8.18 -22.03
C ILE A 109 9.83 9.33 -21.13
N ALA A 110 8.81 10.06 -21.53
CA ALA A 110 8.06 10.90 -20.61
C ALA A 110 6.88 10.11 -20.03
N LEU A 111 6.77 10.05 -18.71
CA LEU A 111 5.67 9.47 -17.95
C LEU A 111 4.83 10.60 -17.35
N VAL A 112 3.52 10.55 -17.56
CA VAL A 112 2.53 11.37 -16.85
C VAL A 112 1.57 10.49 -16.05
N HIS A 113 1.23 10.90 -14.84
CA HIS A 113 0.38 10.13 -13.93
C HIS A 113 -0.52 11.02 -13.07
N ILE A 114 -1.80 10.66 -13.00
CA ILE A 114 -2.76 11.19 -12.04
C ILE A 114 -3.83 10.13 -11.70
N GLY A 115 -3.87 9.66 -10.45
CA GLY A 115 -4.88 8.74 -9.95
C GLY A 115 -4.23 7.58 -9.21
N ASP A 116 -4.81 6.38 -9.27
CA ASP A 116 -4.30 5.16 -8.64
C ASP A 116 -4.10 4.00 -9.62
N SER A 117 -4.40 4.21 -10.91
CA SER A 117 -3.85 3.39 -12.00
C SER A 117 -2.32 3.47 -11.99
N ARG A 118 -1.64 2.36 -12.25
CA ARG A 118 -0.19 2.23 -12.00
C ARG A 118 0.60 1.98 -13.26
N ALA A 119 1.85 2.43 -13.27
CA ALA A 119 2.87 1.92 -14.18
C ALA A 119 3.99 1.21 -13.42
N TYR A 120 4.49 0.12 -14.00
CA TYR A 120 5.61 -0.67 -13.51
C TYR A 120 6.68 -0.83 -14.60
N LEU A 121 7.93 -0.98 -14.16
CA LEU A 121 9.09 -1.35 -14.97
C LEU A 121 9.68 -2.65 -14.43
N LEU A 122 9.76 -3.68 -15.27
CA LEU A 122 10.60 -4.85 -15.08
C LEU A 122 11.95 -4.59 -15.79
N ARG A 123 13.03 -4.48 -15.01
CA ARG A 123 14.40 -4.30 -15.49
C ARG A 123 15.35 -5.12 -14.62
N ASP A 124 16.37 -5.73 -15.23
CA ASP A 124 17.41 -6.52 -14.54
C ASP A 124 16.85 -7.56 -13.54
N GLY A 125 15.71 -8.19 -13.89
CA GLY A 125 15.05 -9.19 -13.04
C GLY A 125 14.34 -8.65 -11.80
N SER A 126 14.08 -7.34 -11.73
CA SER A 126 13.36 -6.69 -10.62
C SER A 126 12.18 -5.85 -11.13
N LEU A 127 11.03 -5.94 -10.45
CA LEU A 127 9.85 -5.11 -10.73
C LEU A 127 9.85 -3.86 -9.85
N PHE A 128 9.67 -2.70 -10.47
CA PHE A 128 9.58 -1.41 -9.82
C PHE A 128 8.25 -0.75 -10.18
N GLN A 129 7.45 -0.34 -9.19
CA GLN A 129 6.38 0.62 -9.44
C GLN A 129 7.01 1.99 -9.71
N ILE A 130 6.63 2.64 -10.82
CA ILE A 130 7.22 3.90 -11.29
C ILE A 130 6.27 5.11 -11.21
N THR A 131 5.03 4.87 -10.78
CA THR A 131 4.01 5.86 -10.39
C THR A 131 3.76 5.83 -8.88
N HIS A 132 3.16 6.89 -8.32
CA HIS A 132 2.85 6.99 -6.90
C HIS A 132 1.37 7.31 -6.71
N ASP A 133 0.60 6.37 -6.16
CA ASP A 133 -0.86 6.43 -6.13
C ASP A 133 -1.39 7.69 -5.42
N HIS A 134 -2.28 8.44 -6.05
CA HIS A 134 -2.95 9.60 -5.47
C HIS A 134 -4.19 9.19 -4.64
N THR A 135 -4.06 8.20 -3.75
CA THR A 135 -5.11 7.75 -2.84
C THR A 135 -4.94 8.31 -1.43
N LEU A 136 -6.04 8.38 -0.67
CA LEU A 136 -6.00 8.71 0.76
C LEU A 136 -5.04 7.78 1.52
N VAL A 137 -5.06 6.47 1.21
CA VAL A 137 -4.22 5.50 1.92
C VAL A 137 -2.75 5.65 1.60
N GLN A 138 -2.39 6.02 0.37
CA GLN A 138 -1.00 6.30 0.04
C GLN A 138 -0.49 7.52 0.81
N SER A 139 -1.27 8.61 0.89
CA SER A 139 -0.90 9.76 1.72
C SER A 139 -0.77 9.41 3.21
N LEU A 140 -1.62 8.51 3.74
CA LEU A 140 -1.50 8.01 5.11
C LEU A 140 -0.24 7.15 5.32
N VAL A 141 0.22 6.42 4.30
CA VAL A 141 1.49 5.68 4.31
C VAL A 141 2.68 6.64 4.27
N ASP A 142 2.63 7.66 3.41
CA ASP A 142 3.68 8.68 3.26
C ASP A 142 3.83 9.52 4.53
N GLU A 143 2.72 9.85 5.21
CA GLU A 143 2.69 10.47 6.53
C GLU A 143 3.14 9.52 7.67
N GLY A 144 3.39 8.24 7.39
CA GLY A 144 3.78 7.23 8.38
C GLY A 144 2.68 6.88 9.39
N ARG A 145 1.41 7.18 9.07
CA ARG A 145 0.25 6.99 9.95
C ARG A 145 -0.34 5.58 9.86
N ILE A 146 -0.19 4.93 8.70
CA ILE A 146 -0.49 3.52 8.49
C ILE A 146 0.68 2.86 7.76
N SER A 147 0.80 1.55 7.90
CA SER A 147 1.73 0.75 7.10
C SER A 147 1.14 0.38 5.72
N PRO A 148 1.98 0.01 4.73
CA PRO A 148 1.49 -0.49 3.43
C PRO A 148 0.53 -1.70 3.56
N ASP A 149 0.78 -2.58 4.53
CA ASP A 149 -0.07 -3.75 4.80
C ASP A 149 -1.47 -3.35 5.30
N GLU A 150 -1.55 -2.27 6.09
CA GLU A 150 -2.82 -1.69 6.55
C GLU A 150 -3.54 -0.94 5.42
N ALA A 151 -2.80 -0.23 4.56
CA ALA A 151 -3.36 0.45 3.38
C ALA A 151 -4.10 -0.52 2.45
N ALA A 152 -3.51 -1.69 2.17
CA ALA A 152 -4.09 -2.72 1.30
C ALA A 152 -5.45 -3.25 1.77
N THR A 153 -5.72 -3.23 3.09
CA THR A 153 -6.98 -3.70 3.68
C THR A 153 -7.90 -2.57 4.17
N HIS A 154 -7.52 -1.31 3.96
CA HIS A 154 -8.25 -0.16 4.44
C HIS A 154 -9.63 -0.01 3.74
N PRO A 155 -10.70 0.38 4.47
CA PRO A 155 -12.04 0.56 3.88
C PRO A 155 -12.11 1.65 2.80
N GLN A 156 -11.21 2.64 2.85
CA GLN A 156 -11.14 3.76 1.89
C GLN A 156 -9.89 3.68 0.99
N ARG A 157 -9.43 2.48 0.62
CA ARG A 157 -8.20 2.31 -0.18
C ARG A 157 -8.31 2.92 -1.59
N SER A 158 -9.42 2.75 -2.29
CA SER A 158 -9.70 3.36 -3.60
C SER A 158 -10.31 4.78 -3.49
N LEU A 159 -10.04 5.51 -2.41
CA LEU A 159 -10.47 6.92 -2.30
C LEU A 159 -9.41 7.83 -2.91
N LEU A 160 -9.65 8.26 -4.15
CA LEU A 160 -8.80 9.19 -4.89
C LEU A 160 -8.77 10.61 -4.27
N LEU A 161 -7.59 11.22 -4.30
CA LEU A 161 -7.33 12.61 -3.92
C LEU A 161 -7.04 13.51 -5.14
N ARG A 162 -6.52 12.96 -6.24
CA ARG A 162 -6.27 13.65 -7.52
C ARG A 162 -6.77 12.79 -8.67
N ALA A 163 -7.50 13.39 -9.59
CA ALA A 163 -8.01 12.79 -10.82
C ALA A 163 -8.28 13.89 -11.86
N LEU A 164 -8.58 13.52 -13.11
CA LEU A 164 -9.12 14.44 -14.11
C LEU A 164 -10.65 14.47 -13.96
N ASP A 165 -11.21 15.50 -13.33
CA ASP A 165 -12.67 15.65 -13.10
C ASP A 165 -13.27 16.88 -13.80
N GLY A 166 -12.47 17.58 -14.62
CA GLY A 166 -12.87 18.82 -15.28
C GLY A 166 -13.00 20.00 -14.34
N ARG A 167 -12.41 19.99 -13.13
CA ARG A 167 -12.48 21.10 -12.17
C ARG A 167 -11.11 21.68 -11.86
N GLY A 168 -11.02 23.00 -11.89
CA GLY A 168 -9.81 23.73 -11.49
C GLY A 168 -8.59 23.44 -12.37
N GLU A 169 -7.41 23.77 -11.83
CA GLU A 169 -6.13 23.45 -12.45
C GLU A 169 -5.73 22.01 -12.11
N VAL A 170 -5.26 21.27 -13.10
CA VAL A 170 -4.69 19.93 -12.92
C VAL A 170 -3.18 20.02 -12.85
N ASP A 171 -2.64 19.38 -11.81
CA ASP A 171 -1.23 19.20 -11.53
C ASP A 171 -0.94 17.69 -11.56
N PRO A 172 -0.49 17.12 -12.71
CA PRO A 172 -0.18 15.71 -12.83
C PRO A 172 1.31 15.45 -12.54
N ASP A 173 1.63 14.25 -12.04
CA ASP A 173 3.01 13.85 -11.82
C ASP A 173 3.70 13.58 -13.16
N LEU A 174 4.81 14.27 -13.40
CA LEU A 174 5.56 14.24 -14.66
C LEU A 174 7.02 13.83 -14.42
N SER A 175 7.53 12.88 -15.20
CA SER A 175 8.94 12.46 -15.11
C SER A 175 9.51 12.02 -16.46
N LEU A 176 10.80 12.29 -16.69
CA LEU A 176 11.56 11.77 -17.84
C LEU A 176 12.43 10.59 -17.38
N ARG A 177 12.50 9.53 -18.21
CA ARG A 177 13.17 8.26 -17.90
C ARG A 177 13.91 7.73 -19.14
N GLU A 178 15.02 7.03 -18.90
CA GLU A 178 15.80 6.35 -19.94
C GLU A 178 15.26 4.93 -20.18
N ALA A 179 14.95 4.60 -21.44
CA ALA A 179 14.58 3.27 -21.94
C ALA A 179 15.81 2.46 -22.34
N LYS A 180 15.77 1.13 -22.17
CA LYS A 180 16.84 0.20 -22.50
C LYS A 180 16.29 -1.04 -23.19
N GLU A 181 17.06 -1.60 -24.12
CA GLU A 181 16.75 -2.90 -24.74
C GLU A 181 16.54 -3.94 -23.63
N GLY A 182 15.40 -4.62 -23.65
CA GLY A 182 15.01 -5.61 -22.63
C GLY A 182 14.21 -5.07 -21.46
N ASP A 183 13.92 -3.76 -21.40
CA ASP A 183 12.90 -3.24 -20.47
C ASP A 183 11.53 -3.79 -20.84
N ARG A 184 10.74 -4.12 -19.81
CA ARG A 184 9.31 -4.42 -19.95
C ARG A 184 8.50 -3.49 -19.05
N TYR A 185 7.54 -2.78 -19.64
CA TYR A 185 6.62 -1.89 -18.95
C TYR A 185 5.23 -2.51 -18.87
N LEU A 186 4.53 -2.22 -17.76
CA LEU A 186 3.12 -2.53 -17.54
C LEU A 186 2.41 -1.27 -17.08
N LEU A 187 1.33 -0.86 -17.75
CA LEU A 187 0.34 0.10 -17.24
C LEU A 187 -0.93 -0.67 -16.89
N CYS A 188 -1.62 -0.33 -15.78
CA CYS A 188 -2.90 -0.97 -15.43
C CYS A 188 -3.84 -0.09 -14.59
N SER A 189 -5.15 -0.34 -14.68
CA SER A 189 -6.19 0.19 -13.76
C SER A 189 -6.12 -0.48 -12.38
N ASP A 190 -6.85 0.06 -11.39
CA ASP A 190 -6.82 -0.45 -10.01
C ASP A 190 -7.38 -1.89 -9.94
N GLY A 191 -8.31 -2.26 -10.84
CA GLY A 191 -8.91 -3.59 -10.93
C GLY A 191 -7.92 -4.72 -11.24
N LEU A 192 -6.71 -4.42 -11.73
CA LEU A 192 -5.61 -5.40 -11.74
C LEU A 192 -4.90 -5.45 -10.38
N SER A 193 -4.30 -4.34 -9.94
CA SER A 193 -3.43 -4.28 -8.75
C SER A 193 -4.16 -4.40 -7.41
N GLY A 194 -5.48 -4.22 -7.39
CA GLY A 194 -6.34 -4.40 -6.23
C GLY A 194 -6.65 -5.85 -5.89
N VAL A 195 -6.40 -6.80 -6.81
CA VAL A 195 -6.62 -8.25 -6.62
C VAL A 195 -5.43 -9.13 -7.02
N VAL A 196 -4.54 -8.67 -7.91
CA VAL A 196 -3.30 -9.39 -8.28
C VAL A 196 -2.11 -8.72 -7.60
N THR A 197 -1.37 -9.49 -6.80
CA THR A 197 -0.23 -8.96 -6.02
C THR A 197 0.98 -8.62 -6.90
N ALA A 198 1.85 -7.74 -6.44
CA ALA A 198 3.06 -7.35 -7.16
C ALA A 198 4.00 -8.53 -7.46
N GLU A 199 4.07 -9.54 -6.59
CA GLU A 199 4.84 -10.77 -6.82
C GLU A 199 4.23 -11.62 -7.95
N THR A 200 2.90 -11.64 -8.04
CA THR A 200 2.18 -12.36 -9.10
C THR A 200 2.33 -11.63 -10.44
N ILE A 201 2.25 -10.30 -10.44
CA ILE A 201 2.54 -9.45 -11.60
C ILE A 201 3.99 -9.69 -12.07
N PHE A 202 4.96 -9.66 -11.15
CA PHE A 202 6.37 -9.95 -11.44
C PHE A 202 6.58 -11.31 -12.10
N GLN A 203 5.95 -12.37 -11.57
CA GLN A 203 6.01 -13.71 -12.17
C GLN A 203 5.48 -13.71 -13.61
N VAL A 204 4.29 -13.15 -13.86
CA VAL A 204 3.72 -13.13 -15.22
C VAL A 204 4.58 -12.33 -16.19
N LEU A 205 5.08 -11.15 -15.79
CA LEU A 205 5.93 -10.31 -16.64
C LEU A 205 7.31 -10.96 -16.88
N THR A 206 7.77 -11.89 -16.04
CA THR A 206 9.04 -12.61 -16.18
C THR A 206 8.90 -13.90 -16.99
N ASP A 207 7.84 -14.67 -16.76
CA ASP A 207 7.68 -16.03 -17.31
C ASP A 207 6.97 -16.06 -18.68
N VAL A 208 6.31 -14.98 -19.09
CA VAL A 208 5.50 -14.92 -20.33
C VAL A 208 6.13 -13.99 -21.35
N ASP A 209 6.86 -14.54 -22.32
CA ASP A 209 7.63 -13.75 -23.31
C ASP A 209 6.79 -12.80 -24.16
N GLU A 210 5.55 -13.15 -24.52
CA GLU A 210 4.74 -12.38 -25.48
C GLU A 210 3.77 -11.38 -24.79
N PRO A 211 3.80 -10.07 -25.10
CA PRO A 211 2.93 -9.07 -24.48
C PRO A 211 1.43 -9.39 -24.52
N ASP A 212 0.94 -9.91 -25.64
CA ASP A 212 -0.47 -10.33 -25.80
C ASP A 212 -0.85 -11.49 -24.86
N GLN A 213 0.08 -12.42 -24.61
CA GLN A 213 -0.14 -13.50 -23.65
C GLN A 213 -0.06 -12.97 -22.21
N ALA A 214 0.85 -12.04 -21.93
CA ALA A 214 1.00 -11.42 -20.62
C ALA A 214 -0.27 -10.65 -20.21
N VAL A 215 -0.82 -9.75 -21.05
CA VAL A 215 -2.07 -9.04 -20.74
C VAL A 215 -3.26 -9.98 -20.59
N ARG A 216 -3.30 -11.08 -21.36
CA ARG A 216 -4.34 -12.11 -21.20
C ARG A 216 -4.23 -12.81 -19.84
N GLN A 217 -3.04 -13.24 -19.46
CA GLN A 217 -2.80 -13.94 -18.20
C GLN A 217 -3.02 -13.04 -16.97
N LEU A 218 -2.65 -11.76 -17.04
CA LEU A 218 -2.93 -10.77 -15.98
C LEU A 218 -4.44 -10.59 -15.76
N ILE A 219 -5.22 -10.39 -16.84
CA ILE A 219 -6.69 -10.29 -16.77
C ILE A 219 -7.33 -11.59 -16.26
N ASP A 220 -6.88 -12.74 -16.75
CA ASP A 220 -7.35 -14.05 -16.28
C ASP A 220 -7.11 -14.24 -14.77
N LEU A 221 -5.98 -13.75 -14.24
CA LEU A 221 -5.65 -13.81 -12.81
C LEU A 221 -6.50 -12.85 -11.98
N ALA A 222 -6.72 -11.61 -12.44
CA ALA A 222 -7.63 -10.68 -11.76
C ALA A 222 -9.08 -11.20 -11.72
N ASN A 223 -9.55 -11.77 -12.83
CA ASN A 223 -10.87 -12.42 -12.89
C ASN A 223 -10.95 -13.67 -12.00
N ARG A 224 -9.89 -14.47 -11.86
CA ARG A 224 -9.81 -15.57 -10.87
C ARG A 224 -9.76 -15.06 -9.42
N GLY A 225 -9.22 -13.86 -9.19
CA GLY A 225 -9.30 -13.13 -7.92
C GLY A 225 -10.70 -12.62 -7.57
N GLY A 226 -11.68 -12.79 -8.49
CA GLY A 226 -13.08 -12.44 -8.30
C GLY A 226 -13.57 -11.34 -9.24
N GLY A 227 -12.67 -10.68 -10.00
CA GLY A 227 -13.00 -9.62 -10.95
C GLY A 227 -13.96 -8.54 -10.39
N PRO A 228 -13.62 -7.89 -9.26
CA PRO A 228 -14.54 -6.96 -8.59
C PRO A 228 -14.75 -5.65 -9.36
N ASP A 229 -13.84 -5.34 -10.29
CA ASP A 229 -13.82 -4.10 -11.05
C ASP A 229 -13.52 -4.34 -12.54
N ASN A 230 -13.54 -3.26 -13.33
CA ASN A 230 -12.98 -3.25 -14.68
C ASN A 230 -11.47 -3.50 -14.62
N ILE A 231 -10.94 -4.27 -15.57
CA ILE A 231 -9.53 -4.71 -15.55
C ILE A 231 -8.90 -4.35 -16.89
N THR A 232 -8.04 -3.35 -16.88
CA THR A 232 -7.34 -2.87 -18.07
C THR A 232 -5.85 -2.87 -17.85
N CYS A 233 -5.10 -3.38 -18.83
CA CYS A 233 -3.65 -3.33 -18.81
C CYS A 233 -3.03 -3.26 -20.20
N VAL A 234 -1.84 -2.67 -20.24
CA VAL A 234 -0.98 -2.54 -21.42
C VAL A 234 0.41 -3.03 -21.04
N VAL A 235 0.93 -4.02 -21.77
CA VAL A 235 2.32 -4.49 -21.62
C VAL A 235 3.11 -4.08 -22.85
N ALA A 236 4.33 -3.60 -22.66
CA ALA A 236 5.23 -3.22 -23.74
C ALA A 236 6.70 -3.57 -23.46
N ASP A 237 7.37 -4.12 -24.46
CA ASP A 237 8.77 -4.52 -24.45
C ASP A 237 9.60 -3.56 -25.29
N VAL A 238 10.69 -3.04 -24.74
CA VAL A 238 11.64 -2.20 -25.47
C VAL A 238 12.63 -3.09 -26.22
N VAL A 239 12.65 -2.96 -27.54
CA VAL A 239 13.45 -3.81 -28.45
C VAL A 239 14.37 -2.98 -29.34
N ASP A 240 15.52 -3.56 -29.70
CA ASP A 240 16.39 -3.06 -30.77
C ASP A 240 15.73 -3.33 -32.13
N LEU A 241 15.34 -2.26 -32.84
CA LEU A 241 14.67 -2.34 -34.15
C LEU A 241 15.54 -2.98 -35.24
N SER A 242 16.86 -3.10 -35.03
CA SER A 242 17.75 -3.83 -35.93
C SER A 242 17.69 -5.36 -35.73
N ARG A 243 17.12 -5.84 -34.63
CA ARG A 243 17.05 -7.26 -34.24
C ARG A 243 15.63 -7.83 -34.20
N GLN A 244 14.65 -7.04 -33.76
CA GLN A 244 13.25 -7.45 -33.68
C GLN A 244 12.35 -6.42 -34.36
N GLN A 245 11.27 -6.89 -34.99
CA GLN A 245 10.26 -6.00 -35.54
C GLN A 245 9.37 -5.45 -34.41
N PRO A 246 9.03 -4.15 -34.43
CA PRO A 246 8.09 -3.57 -33.48
C PRO A 246 6.67 -4.04 -33.81
N THR A 247 5.72 -3.79 -32.91
CA THR A 247 4.30 -4.01 -33.22
C THR A 247 3.91 -3.15 -34.44
N SER A 248 3.40 -3.79 -35.48
CA SER A 248 3.12 -3.16 -36.77
C SER A 248 1.64 -2.84 -36.94
N GLY A 249 1.34 -1.60 -37.32
CA GLY A 249 -0.02 -1.10 -37.55
C GLY A 249 -0.27 0.23 -36.83
N PRO A 250 -1.44 0.86 -37.04
CA PRO A 250 -1.86 2.00 -36.24
C PRO A 250 -2.08 1.57 -34.78
N GLY A 251 -1.77 2.45 -33.82
CA GLY A 251 -2.12 2.22 -32.42
C GLY A 251 -3.63 2.07 -32.21
N HIS A 252 -4.02 1.27 -31.23
CA HIS A 252 -5.40 0.85 -31.01
C HIS A 252 -5.89 1.18 -29.59
N SER A 253 -7.17 1.52 -29.50
CA SER A 253 -7.88 1.70 -28.22
C SER A 253 -8.50 0.38 -27.76
N VAL A 254 -8.62 0.22 -26.43
CA VAL A 254 -9.41 -0.84 -25.76
C VAL A 254 -10.28 -0.22 -24.66
N GLY A 255 -11.26 -0.96 -24.16
CA GLY A 255 -12.22 -0.45 -23.17
C GLY A 255 -13.27 0.48 -23.80
N ALA A 256 -13.77 1.43 -23.02
CA ALA A 256 -14.74 2.45 -23.46
C ALA A 256 -14.27 3.22 -24.72
N ALA A 257 -12.99 3.62 -24.76
CA ALA A 257 -12.38 4.30 -25.91
C ALA A 257 -12.40 3.49 -27.23
N ALA A 258 -12.62 2.17 -27.21
CA ALA A 258 -12.81 1.37 -28.42
C ALA A 258 -14.23 1.46 -29.00
N ASN A 259 -15.22 1.79 -28.15
CA ASN A 259 -16.63 1.95 -28.54
C ASN A 259 -16.98 3.40 -28.90
N ALA A 260 -16.17 4.36 -28.44
CA ALA A 260 -16.31 5.77 -28.80
C ALA A 260 -16.08 5.99 -30.30
N ALA A 261 -17.15 6.25 -31.05
CA ALA A 261 -17.05 6.72 -32.43
C ALA A 261 -16.30 8.07 -32.47
N PRO A 262 -15.41 8.32 -33.46
CA PRO A 262 -14.77 9.62 -33.61
C PRO A 262 -15.84 10.72 -33.75
N PRO A 263 -15.71 11.86 -33.06
CA PRO A 263 -16.63 12.97 -33.28
C PRO A 263 -16.47 13.50 -34.71
N ASP A 264 -17.52 13.35 -35.52
CA ASP A 264 -17.53 13.76 -36.92
C ASP A 264 -17.24 15.27 -37.04
N SER A 265 -16.09 15.58 -37.65
CA SER A 265 -15.65 16.94 -37.94
C SER A 265 -16.27 17.40 -39.27
N SER A 266 -17.60 17.54 -39.28
CA SER A 266 -18.35 18.05 -40.44
C SER A 266 -19.25 19.23 -40.06
N GLY A 267 -18.71 20.45 -40.13
CA GLY A 267 -19.56 21.63 -40.27
C GLY A 267 -20.23 21.64 -41.65
N GLY A 268 -21.56 21.59 -41.71
CA GLY A 268 -22.24 21.26 -42.98
C GLY A 268 -23.75 21.51 -43.07
N GLY A 269 -24.27 22.61 -42.53
CA GLY A 269 -25.60 23.14 -42.90
C GLY A 269 -26.83 22.51 -42.22
N PRO A 270 -27.97 23.23 -42.14
CA PRO A 270 -29.16 22.77 -41.44
C PRO A 270 -30.03 21.88 -42.33
N GLY A 271 -30.17 20.60 -41.97
CA GLY A 271 -31.25 19.76 -42.49
C GLY A 271 -30.87 18.33 -42.87
N SER A 272 -30.64 17.47 -41.87
CA SER A 272 -31.18 16.11 -41.94
C SER A 272 -31.50 15.60 -40.54
N SER A 273 -32.63 14.91 -40.41
CA SER A 273 -33.06 14.25 -39.18
C SER A 273 -33.18 12.76 -39.47
N GLY A 274 -32.64 11.92 -38.58
CA GLY A 274 -32.81 10.47 -38.63
C GLY A 274 -31.52 9.70 -38.92
N GLY A 275 -31.05 8.96 -37.91
CA GLY A 275 -29.83 8.16 -38.01
C GLY A 275 -29.38 7.55 -36.68
N SER A 276 -30.31 7.05 -35.85
CA SER A 276 -29.95 6.30 -34.64
C SER A 276 -29.13 5.06 -35.03
N ALA A 277 -27.92 4.93 -34.48
CA ALA A 277 -27.02 3.82 -34.81
C ALA A 277 -27.66 2.46 -34.52
N ASP A 278 -27.72 1.60 -35.54
CA ASP A 278 -28.43 0.32 -35.50
C ASP A 278 -27.59 -0.79 -34.83
N THR A 279 -27.29 -0.60 -33.54
CA THR A 279 -26.57 -1.58 -32.72
C THR A 279 -27.55 -2.59 -32.07
N PRO A 280 -27.12 -3.83 -31.78
CA PRO A 280 -27.94 -4.79 -31.04
C PRO A 280 -28.39 -4.26 -29.65
N ALA A 281 -27.54 -3.46 -29.00
CA ALA A 281 -27.86 -2.78 -27.74
C ALA A 281 -28.92 -1.69 -27.92
N GLY A 282 -28.81 -0.87 -28.99
CA GLY A 282 -29.80 0.15 -29.34
C GLY A 282 -31.20 -0.45 -29.62
N ARG A 283 -31.25 -1.58 -30.32
CA ARG A 283 -32.50 -2.35 -30.50
C ARG A 283 -33.06 -2.91 -29.19
N ALA A 284 -32.22 -3.35 -28.27
CA ALA A 284 -32.66 -3.84 -26.95
C ALA A 284 -33.22 -2.72 -26.06
N ALA A 285 -32.68 -1.50 -26.16
CA ALA A 285 -33.18 -0.33 -25.44
C ALA A 285 -34.56 0.13 -25.97
N GLN A 286 -34.73 0.25 -27.29
CA GLN A 286 -36.00 0.69 -27.90
C GLN A 286 -37.18 -0.26 -27.64
N LEU A 287 -36.91 -1.55 -27.39
CA LEU A 287 -37.93 -2.53 -27.01
C LEU A 287 -38.43 -2.38 -25.55
N ARG A 288 -37.72 -1.64 -24.69
CA ARG A 288 -38.16 -1.36 -23.31
C ARG A 288 -39.14 -0.18 -23.23
N ASP A 289 -38.97 0.83 -24.08
CA ASP A 289 -39.78 2.07 -24.07
C ASP A 289 -41.17 1.95 -24.71
N THR A 290 -41.54 0.79 -25.27
CA THR A 290 -42.81 0.59 -25.99
C THR A 290 -43.84 -0.26 -25.25
N MET A 291 -43.57 -0.67 -24.00
CA MET A 291 -44.53 -1.41 -23.17
C MET A 291 -45.08 -0.55 -22.01
N PRO A 292 -46.41 -0.35 -21.91
CA PRO A 292 -47.00 0.27 -20.72
C PRO A 292 -46.76 -0.59 -19.47
N GLN A 293 -46.03 -0.04 -18.50
CA GLN A 293 -45.98 -0.61 -17.14
C GLN A 293 -47.39 -0.61 -16.55
N PRO A 294 -47.91 -1.73 -16.00
CA PRO A 294 -49.16 -1.72 -15.27
C PRO A 294 -49.03 -0.88 -13.99
N PRO A 295 -50.08 -0.14 -13.57
CA PRO A 295 -49.98 0.73 -12.40
C PRO A 295 -49.77 -0.09 -11.13
N VAL A 296 -48.67 0.19 -10.42
CA VAL A 296 -48.42 -0.34 -9.08
C VAL A 296 -49.28 0.47 -8.10
N ALA A 297 -50.30 -0.18 -7.54
CA ALA A 297 -51.04 0.39 -6.43
C ALA A 297 -50.14 0.43 -5.18
N VAL A 298 -49.94 1.62 -4.61
CA VAL A 298 -49.34 1.79 -3.29
C VAL A 298 -50.40 1.47 -2.24
N ASP A 299 -50.40 0.23 -1.76
CA ASP A 299 -51.29 -0.17 -0.67
C ASP A 299 -50.68 0.22 0.68
N GLU A 300 -51.45 0.95 1.47
CA GLU A 300 -50.98 1.66 2.67
C GLU A 300 -50.83 0.68 3.84
N MET A 301 -49.64 0.63 4.45
CA MET A 301 -49.29 -0.40 5.43
C MET A 301 -50.02 -0.17 6.77
N PRO A 302 -50.90 -1.09 7.23
CA PRO A 302 -51.67 -0.88 8.45
C PRO A 302 -50.82 -1.04 9.72
N PRO A 303 -51.14 -0.31 10.81
CA PRO A 303 -50.38 -0.36 12.06
C PRO A 303 -50.55 -1.70 12.81
N PRO A 304 -49.56 -2.12 13.61
CA PRO A 304 -49.62 -3.38 14.35
C PRO A 304 -50.65 -3.35 15.50
N ALA A 305 -51.39 -4.45 15.66
CA ALA A 305 -52.35 -4.64 16.75
C ALA A 305 -51.67 -5.02 18.08
N PRO A 306 -52.26 -4.67 19.24
CA PRO A 306 -51.67 -4.94 20.56
C PRO A 306 -51.78 -6.41 21.00
N ALA A 307 -50.89 -6.82 21.91
CA ALA A 307 -50.84 -8.17 22.46
C ALA A 307 -52.01 -8.51 23.41
N PRO A 308 -52.47 -9.77 23.48
CA PRO A 308 -53.58 -10.18 24.34
C PRO A 308 -53.17 -10.48 25.80
N LEU A 309 -54.12 -10.32 26.71
CA LEU A 309 -54.04 -10.62 28.14
C LEU A 309 -54.70 -11.98 28.48
N ASN A 310 -54.06 -12.71 29.39
CA ASN A 310 -54.49 -13.82 30.25
C ASN A 310 -55.93 -14.40 30.15
N ASP A 311 -56.02 -15.74 30.09
CA ASP A 311 -57.23 -16.54 30.41
C ASP A 311 -57.67 -16.41 31.89
N PRO A 312 -58.90 -16.82 32.27
CA PRO A 312 -59.09 -18.23 32.68
C PRO A 312 -60.39 -18.94 32.25
N MET A 313 -60.29 -20.27 32.20
CA MET A 313 -61.32 -21.34 32.22
C MET A 313 -62.36 -21.21 33.36
N PRO A 314 -63.50 -21.98 33.44
CA PRO A 314 -63.70 -23.35 32.90
C PRO A 314 -65.12 -23.76 32.40
N GLY A 315 -65.22 -24.96 31.79
CA GLY A 315 -66.49 -25.69 31.61
C GLY A 315 -66.41 -26.93 30.72
N ALA A 316 -66.89 -28.09 31.20
CA ALA A 316 -66.92 -29.39 30.50
C ALA A 316 -68.01 -30.28 31.13
N PRO A 317 -68.37 -31.47 30.58
CA PRO A 317 -68.49 -31.96 29.20
C PRO A 317 -69.96 -32.51 29.01
N PRO A 318 -70.34 -33.69 28.43
CA PRO A 318 -69.68 -34.67 27.53
C PRO A 318 -70.59 -35.27 26.39
N GLN A 319 -70.07 -36.32 25.71
CA GLN A 319 -70.79 -37.33 24.86
C GLN A 319 -71.32 -36.80 23.49
N GLY A 320 -71.33 -37.47 22.33
CA GLY A 320 -70.87 -38.78 21.82
C GLY A 320 -71.46 -38.99 20.38
N ALA A 321 -71.16 -39.99 19.55
CA ALA A 321 -70.10 -41.01 19.49
C ALA A 321 -70.14 -41.75 18.11
N MET A 322 -69.04 -42.43 17.71
CA MET A 322 -68.91 -43.44 16.63
C MET A 322 -69.03 -43.04 15.12
N ALA A 323 -68.05 -43.55 14.33
CA ALA A 323 -68.17 -44.21 13.00
C ALA A 323 -68.69 -43.42 11.77
N GLN A 324 -68.31 -43.67 10.49
CA GLN A 324 -67.30 -44.54 9.85
C GLN A 324 -66.95 -43.97 8.44
N PRO A 325 -65.97 -44.50 7.66
CA PRO A 325 -65.38 -43.79 6.52
C PRO A 325 -65.94 -44.14 5.12
N GLN A 326 -66.11 -43.11 4.28
CA GLN A 326 -66.17 -43.16 2.80
C GLN A 326 -65.74 -41.78 2.26
N SER A 327 -65.28 -41.56 1.02
CA SER A 327 -64.55 -42.38 0.04
C SER A 327 -64.07 -41.46 -1.10
N GLY A 328 -63.00 -41.81 -1.83
CA GLY A 328 -62.83 -41.36 -3.22
C GLY A 328 -62.02 -40.08 -3.53
N ARG A 329 -60.93 -40.30 -4.30
CA ARG A 329 -60.41 -39.44 -5.39
C ARG A 329 -59.99 -37.98 -5.09
N ARG A 330 -58.68 -37.74 -5.08
CA ARG A 330 -57.92 -37.32 -6.29
C ARG A 330 -56.41 -37.28 -6.04
N ALA A 331 -55.62 -37.52 -7.09
CA ALA A 331 -54.17 -37.41 -7.03
C ALA A 331 -53.70 -35.95 -7.13
N LYS A 332 -52.67 -35.58 -6.37
CA LYS A 332 -51.69 -34.55 -6.74
C LYS A 332 -50.36 -34.83 -6.02
N ARG A 333 -49.27 -34.94 -6.80
CA ARG A 333 -47.91 -35.22 -6.30
C ARG A 333 -47.28 -33.88 -5.90
N GLY A 334 -47.10 -33.66 -4.59
CA GLY A 334 -46.61 -32.40 -4.02
C GLY A 334 -45.08 -32.34 -3.87
N SER A 335 -44.50 -31.15 -4.09
CA SER A 335 -43.06 -30.91 -4.03
C SER A 335 -42.49 -30.99 -2.60
N GLY A 336 -41.46 -31.81 -2.41
CA GLY A 336 -40.67 -31.90 -1.18
C GLY A 336 -39.19 -31.58 -1.44
N ARG A 337 -38.85 -30.34 -1.75
CA ARG A 337 -37.45 -29.92 -2.04
C ARG A 337 -37.07 -28.52 -1.52
N LYS A 338 -37.67 -28.07 -0.41
CA LYS A 338 -37.40 -26.75 0.20
C LYS A 338 -36.67 -26.78 1.56
N TRP A 339 -36.58 -27.92 2.24
CA TRP A 339 -36.01 -27.99 3.59
C TRP A 339 -34.52 -28.38 3.64
N THR A 340 -34.02 -29.09 2.63
CA THR A 340 -32.61 -29.55 2.57
C THR A 340 -31.62 -28.41 2.38
N TRP A 341 -32.01 -27.27 1.79
CA TRP A 341 -31.11 -26.14 1.55
C TRP A 341 -30.81 -25.36 2.84
N LEU A 342 -31.81 -25.16 3.72
CA LEU A 342 -31.64 -24.42 4.97
C LEU A 342 -30.66 -25.09 5.95
N ILE A 343 -30.64 -26.42 5.98
CA ILE A 343 -29.70 -27.19 6.84
C ILE A 343 -28.25 -27.02 6.35
N VAL A 344 -28.03 -26.98 5.03
CA VAL A 344 -26.70 -26.77 4.44
C VAL A 344 -26.20 -25.35 4.70
N VAL A 345 -27.05 -24.34 4.50
CA VAL A 345 -26.69 -22.93 4.77
C VAL A 345 -26.33 -22.71 6.24
N ALA A 346 -27.12 -23.27 7.17
CA ALA A 346 -26.81 -23.18 8.61
C ALA A 346 -25.49 -23.88 8.97
N GLY A 347 -25.20 -25.05 8.39
CA GLY A 347 -23.94 -25.77 8.61
C GLY A 347 -22.72 -24.98 8.12
N VAL A 348 -22.80 -24.38 6.93
CA VAL A 348 -21.71 -23.55 6.36
C VAL A 348 -21.46 -22.30 7.21
N ALA A 349 -22.53 -21.64 7.70
CA ALA A 349 -22.39 -20.46 8.56
C ALA A 349 -21.65 -20.76 9.87
N VAL A 350 -21.95 -21.88 10.53
CA VAL A 350 -21.28 -22.29 11.78
C VAL A 350 -19.80 -22.63 11.53
N VAL A 351 -19.48 -23.34 10.45
CA VAL A 351 -18.08 -23.63 10.08
C VAL A 351 -17.31 -22.35 9.75
N GLY A 352 -17.94 -21.40 9.05
CA GLY A 352 -17.36 -20.08 8.77
C GLY A 352 -17.01 -19.30 10.04
N ILE A 353 -17.93 -19.22 11.01
CA ILE A 353 -17.69 -18.53 12.29
C ILE A 353 -16.55 -19.18 13.09
N VAL A 354 -16.49 -20.53 13.13
CA VAL A 354 -15.40 -21.25 13.81
C VAL A 354 -14.06 -21.02 13.09
N ALA A 355 -14.03 -21.05 11.75
CA ALA A 355 -12.82 -20.77 10.98
C ALA A 355 -12.31 -19.34 11.21
N VAL A 356 -13.19 -18.34 11.15
CA VAL A 356 -12.85 -16.93 11.45
C VAL A 356 -12.32 -16.78 12.87
N GLY A 357 -12.95 -17.43 13.86
CA GLY A 357 -12.47 -17.43 15.25
C GLY A 357 -11.08 -18.06 15.43
N VAL A 358 -10.80 -19.16 14.74
CA VAL A 358 -9.49 -19.83 14.77
C VAL A 358 -8.41 -18.98 14.08
N VAL A 359 -8.71 -18.38 12.93
CA VAL A 359 -7.79 -17.48 12.22
C VAL A 359 -7.48 -16.23 13.05
N ALA A 360 -8.49 -15.59 13.65
CA ALA A 360 -8.30 -14.47 14.56
C ALA A 360 -7.42 -14.83 15.77
N LEU A 361 -7.63 -16.01 16.37
CA LEU A 361 -6.79 -16.51 17.48
C LEU A 361 -5.36 -16.88 17.08
N GLN A 362 -5.10 -17.23 15.81
CA GLN A 362 -3.74 -17.41 15.30
C GLN A 362 -3.06 -16.06 15.01
N TYR A 363 -3.76 -15.12 14.37
CA TYR A 363 -3.28 -13.78 14.07
C TYR A 363 -2.79 -13.05 15.34
N VAL A 364 -3.59 -13.07 16.42
CA VAL A 364 -3.27 -12.41 17.70
C VAL A 364 -2.05 -13.03 18.43
N ARG A 365 -1.65 -14.27 18.09
CA ARG A 365 -0.50 -14.97 18.72
C ARG A 365 0.84 -14.77 18.00
N GLY A 366 0.85 -14.09 16.85
CA GLY A 366 2.05 -13.87 16.04
C GLY A 366 2.93 -12.70 16.48
N GLY A 367 2.34 -11.68 17.13
CA GLY A 367 3.01 -10.41 17.42
C GLY A 367 4.17 -10.51 18.42
N TYR A 368 5.16 -9.63 18.24
CA TYR A 368 6.20 -9.33 19.21
C TYR A 368 6.04 -7.86 19.64
N TYR A 369 6.39 -7.56 20.89
CA TYR A 369 6.46 -6.18 21.37
C TYR A 369 7.61 -6.03 22.37
N ILE A 370 8.19 -4.83 22.46
CA ILE A 370 9.25 -4.51 23.41
C ILE A 370 8.64 -3.65 24.52
N GLY A 371 9.01 -3.96 25.76
CA GLY A 371 8.57 -3.22 26.95
C GLY A 371 9.67 -3.10 27.99
N GLU A 372 9.38 -2.38 29.07
CA GLU A 372 10.23 -2.32 30.27
C GLU A 372 9.80 -3.38 31.29
N GLU A 373 10.77 -4.09 31.88
CA GLU A 373 10.60 -4.72 33.19
C GLU A 373 11.81 -4.45 34.08
N GLY A 374 11.58 -3.85 35.26
CA GLY A 374 12.63 -3.56 36.24
C GLY A 374 13.79 -2.71 35.70
N GLY A 375 13.52 -1.69 34.87
CA GLY A 375 14.54 -0.84 34.24
C GLY A 375 15.29 -1.48 33.07
N LYS A 376 14.88 -2.67 32.60
CA LYS A 376 15.51 -3.40 31.49
C LYS A 376 14.56 -3.50 30.30
N VAL A 377 15.13 -3.50 29.10
CA VAL A 377 14.42 -3.80 27.86
C VAL A 377 14.11 -5.30 27.82
N VAL A 378 12.83 -5.66 27.72
CA VAL A 378 12.35 -7.04 27.62
C VAL A 378 11.54 -7.20 26.33
N LEU A 379 11.82 -8.28 25.59
CA LEU A 379 11.03 -8.68 24.43
C LEU A 379 9.89 -9.60 24.90
N TYR A 380 8.67 -9.32 24.46
CA TYR A 380 7.47 -10.10 24.72
C TYR A 380 6.88 -10.63 23.42
N ARG A 381 6.07 -11.68 23.53
CA ARG A 381 5.31 -12.29 22.44
C ARG A 381 3.83 -12.36 22.81
N GLY A 382 2.97 -12.06 21.85
CA GLY A 382 1.52 -11.93 22.01
C GLY A 382 1.05 -10.49 21.78
N THR A 383 -0.14 -10.16 22.30
CA THR A 383 -0.70 -8.80 22.24
C THR A 383 -0.55 -8.05 23.56
N THR A 384 -0.47 -6.72 23.46
CA THR A 384 -0.59 -5.73 24.53
C THR A 384 -2.01 -5.60 25.10
N ASP A 385 -3.01 -6.11 24.38
CA ASP A 385 -4.43 -5.85 24.65
C ASP A 385 -4.95 -6.73 25.81
N LYS A 386 -5.46 -6.08 26.86
CA LYS A 386 -5.97 -6.76 28.07
C LYS A 386 -7.40 -7.26 27.87
N ILE A 387 -7.56 -8.53 27.53
CA ILE A 387 -8.87 -9.21 27.54
C ILE A 387 -9.20 -9.61 28.99
N PRO A 388 -10.42 -9.30 29.51
CA PRO A 388 -10.80 -9.68 30.87
C PRO A 388 -10.67 -11.19 31.12
N GLY A 389 -9.81 -11.57 32.07
CA GLY A 389 -9.60 -12.96 32.49
C GLY A 389 -8.56 -13.77 31.68
N LEU A 390 -7.94 -13.20 30.62
CA LEU A 390 -6.97 -13.91 29.79
C LEU A 390 -5.72 -13.07 29.50
N SER A 391 -4.63 -13.31 30.24
CA SER A 391 -3.30 -12.79 29.91
C SER A 391 -2.72 -13.55 28.71
N LEU A 392 -2.73 -12.93 27.53
CA LEU A 392 -2.25 -13.52 26.27
C LEU A 392 -0.81 -13.15 25.91
N SER A 393 -0.11 -12.38 26.76
CA SER A 393 1.30 -12.07 26.62
C SER A 393 2.18 -13.01 27.44
N ARG A 394 3.39 -13.27 26.92
CA ARG A 394 4.48 -13.96 27.62
C ARG A 394 5.81 -13.32 27.22
N GLU A 395 6.80 -13.34 28.10
CA GLU A 395 8.19 -13.07 27.69
C GLU A 395 8.58 -13.93 26.48
N ALA A 396 9.33 -13.34 25.55
CA ALA A 396 9.92 -14.07 24.45
C ALA A 396 11.00 -15.05 24.95
N ASP A 397 11.27 -16.07 24.14
CA ASP A 397 12.17 -17.19 24.43
C ASP A 397 13.55 -16.66 24.92
N PRO A 398 14.15 -17.17 26.02
CA PRO A 398 15.37 -16.59 26.62
C PRO A 398 16.60 -16.51 25.70
N LYS A 399 16.56 -17.09 24.50
CA LYS A 399 17.56 -16.93 23.44
C LYS A 399 17.43 -15.59 22.68
N ASP A 400 16.22 -15.05 22.57
CA ASP A 400 15.85 -13.86 21.80
C ASP A 400 15.95 -12.57 22.64
N GLN A 401 16.05 -12.70 23.96
CA GLN A 401 16.27 -11.59 24.90
C GLN A 401 17.66 -10.95 24.73
N PRO A 402 17.81 -9.63 25.00
CA PRO A 402 19.10 -8.95 24.88
C PRO A 402 20.16 -9.54 25.83
N LYS A 403 21.26 -10.00 25.24
CA LYS A 403 22.48 -10.45 25.93
C LYS A 403 23.67 -9.62 25.44
N PRO A 404 24.38 -8.87 26.32
CA PRO A 404 23.98 -8.56 27.71
C PRO A 404 22.66 -7.76 27.78
N PRO A 405 21.98 -7.71 28.95
CA PRO A 405 20.74 -6.96 29.11
C PRO A 405 20.94 -5.46 28.84
N ILE A 406 20.02 -4.86 28.07
CA ILE A 406 20.00 -3.42 27.82
C ILE A 406 19.19 -2.77 28.94
N LEU A 407 19.78 -1.76 29.61
CA LEU A 407 19.05 -0.91 30.54
C LEU A 407 18.25 0.12 29.75
N VAL A 408 16.98 0.36 30.10
CA VAL A 408 16.16 1.39 29.44
C VAL A 408 16.84 2.74 29.54
N ALA A 409 17.38 3.08 30.70
CA ALA A 409 18.15 4.30 30.93
C ALA A 409 19.31 4.50 29.94
N ASP A 410 19.83 3.44 29.31
CA ASP A 410 20.96 3.48 28.35
C ASP A 410 20.52 3.71 26.89
N LEU A 411 19.23 3.87 26.63
CA LEU A 411 18.69 4.29 25.35
C LEU A 411 18.56 5.83 25.25
N PRO A 412 18.49 6.38 24.02
CA PRO A 412 18.02 7.74 23.74
C PRO A 412 16.67 8.06 24.38
N GLU A 413 16.40 9.32 24.73
CA GLU A 413 15.21 9.71 25.51
C GLU A 413 13.88 9.39 24.80
N ASP A 414 13.84 9.53 23.47
CA ASP A 414 12.71 9.10 22.62
C ASP A 414 12.46 7.60 22.76
N LYS A 415 13.51 6.79 22.69
CA LYS A 415 13.43 5.33 22.82
C LYS A 415 13.16 4.85 24.24
N GLN A 416 13.55 5.62 25.26
CA GLN A 416 13.13 5.36 26.64
C GLN A 416 11.61 5.43 26.80
N GLN A 417 10.97 6.43 26.19
CA GLN A 417 9.53 6.59 26.31
C GLN A 417 8.76 5.54 25.48
N GLU A 418 9.25 5.17 24.30
CA GLU A 418 8.70 4.05 23.51
C GLU A 418 8.74 2.73 24.28
N VAL A 419 9.90 2.36 24.87
CA VAL A 419 10.02 1.11 25.65
C VAL A 419 9.13 1.13 26.89
N LYS A 420 9.02 2.26 27.59
CA LYS A 420 8.10 2.43 28.75
C LYS A 420 6.63 2.28 28.39
N ASN A 421 6.22 2.84 27.25
CA ASN A 421 4.84 2.77 26.76
C ASN A 421 4.49 1.39 26.19
N THR A 422 5.50 0.54 25.94
CA THR A 422 5.47 -0.70 25.15
C THR A 422 5.10 -0.47 23.68
N PHE A 423 5.88 -1.04 22.76
CA PHE A 423 5.66 -0.87 21.32
C PHE A 423 5.81 -2.17 20.55
N ARG A 424 4.97 -2.39 19.54
CA ARG A 424 4.98 -3.60 18.70
C ARG A 424 6.18 -3.56 17.75
N VAL A 425 6.80 -4.72 17.54
CA VAL A 425 7.99 -4.87 16.68
C VAL A 425 7.81 -6.03 15.70
N LYS A 426 8.43 -5.92 14.52
CA LYS A 426 8.30 -6.89 13.42
C LYS A 426 8.94 -8.26 13.68
N GLY A 427 9.59 -8.47 14.83
CA GLY A 427 10.18 -9.74 15.25
C GLY A 427 11.32 -9.58 16.26
N PRO A 428 11.98 -10.68 16.67
CA PRO A 428 13.08 -10.64 17.63
C PRO A 428 14.31 -9.86 17.16
N GLY A 429 14.47 -9.66 15.84
CA GLY A 429 15.54 -8.84 15.25
C GLY A 429 15.57 -7.39 15.74
N ALA A 430 14.41 -6.82 16.11
CA ALA A 430 14.33 -5.43 16.62
C ALA A 430 15.12 -5.18 17.91
N VAL A 431 15.42 -6.24 18.68
CA VAL A 431 16.31 -6.16 19.85
C VAL A 431 17.75 -5.82 19.42
N GLN A 432 18.18 -6.23 18.22
CA GLN A 432 19.50 -5.90 17.68
C GLN A 432 19.59 -4.44 17.24
N ASP A 433 18.50 -3.87 16.70
CA ASP A 433 18.43 -2.44 16.35
C ASP A 433 18.57 -1.56 17.59
N LEU A 434 17.87 -1.92 18.69
CA LEU A 434 18.02 -1.24 19.97
C LEU A 434 19.45 -1.31 20.52
N LYS A 435 20.18 -2.43 20.36
CA LYS A 435 21.60 -2.51 20.78
C LYS A 435 22.48 -1.50 20.03
N ASN A 436 22.22 -1.28 18.75
CA ASN A 436 22.98 -0.34 17.93
C ASN A 436 22.70 1.13 18.31
N MET A 437 21.52 1.40 18.91
CA MET A 437 21.09 2.73 19.38
C MET A 437 21.49 3.05 20.82
N VAL A 438 22.11 2.13 21.57
CA VAL A 438 22.53 2.37 22.97
C VAL A 438 23.52 3.54 23.08
N CYS A 439 23.22 4.46 24.00
CA CYS A 439 24.09 5.56 24.37
C CYS A 439 25.35 5.05 25.09
N LYS A 440 26.49 5.22 24.45
CA LYS A 440 27.81 4.76 24.89
C LYS A 440 28.38 5.69 25.95
N TYR A 441 29.41 5.19 26.62
CA TYR A 441 30.11 5.85 27.72
C TYR A 441 31.52 6.21 27.28
N ALA A 442 31.97 7.44 27.52
CA ALA A 442 33.32 7.88 27.21
C ALA A 442 34.04 8.35 28.48
N LEU A 443 35.35 8.06 28.57
CA LEU A 443 36.22 8.70 29.58
C LEU A 443 36.78 9.99 28.98
N THR A 444 36.51 11.12 29.65
CA THR A 444 36.74 12.46 29.10
C THR A 444 37.32 13.39 30.15
N VAL A 445 37.80 14.57 29.76
CA VAL A 445 38.36 15.57 30.67
C VAL A 445 37.30 16.61 31.03
N GLU A 446 37.17 16.94 32.32
CA GLU A 446 36.25 17.99 32.77
C GLU A 446 36.72 19.39 32.33
N PRO A 447 35.86 20.20 31.67
CA PRO A 447 36.18 21.59 31.35
C PRO A 447 36.14 22.46 32.61
N GLY A 448 37.24 23.17 32.89
CA GLY A 448 37.23 24.36 33.75
C GLY A 448 37.92 24.27 35.12
N SER A 449 38.21 23.09 35.67
CA SER A 449 39.03 22.95 36.90
C SER A 449 39.67 21.57 37.03
N ASN A 450 40.97 21.53 37.34
CA ASN A 450 41.79 20.36 37.69
C ASN A 450 41.96 19.22 36.66
N GLY A 451 41.24 19.21 35.53
CA GLY A 451 41.51 18.29 34.41
C GLY A 451 41.40 16.80 34.81
N ASN A 452 40.43 16.48 35.66
CA ASN A 452 40.16 15.11 36.09
C ASN A 452 39.49 14.28 34.98
N VAL A 453 39.67 12.96 35.06
CA VAL A 453 38.95 12.01 34.21
C VAL A 453 37.52 11.86 34.73
N VAL A 454 36.53 12.04 33.85
CA VAL A 454 35.10 11.88 34.16
C VAL A 454 34.45 10.91 33.16
N ILE A 455 33.48 10.12 33.63
CA ILE A 455 32.67 9.27 32.76
C ILE A 455 31.49 10.08 32.27
N THR A 456 31.43 10.32 30.96
CA THR A 456 30.35 11.05 30.29
C THR A 456 29.60 10.10 29.37
N LYS A 457 28.27 10.10 29.45
CA LYS A 457 27.39 9.32 28.58
C LYS A 457 26.94 10.14 27.39
N GLY A 458 26.80 9.51 26.23
CA GLY A 458 26.24 10.13 25.02
C GLY A 458 27.16 11.11 24.30
N LYS A 459 28.41 11.28 24.76
CA LYS A 459 29.32 12.30 24.19
C LYS A 459 29.54 12.10 22.69
N GLY A 460 29.22 13.12 21.91
CA GLY A 460 29.31 13.07 20.44
C GLY A 460 28.32 12.12 19.76
N GLN A 461 27.28 11.61 20.45
CA GLN A 461 26.23 10.79 19.86
C GLN A 461 24.93 11.58 19.66
N LYS A 462 24.38 11.52 18.45
CA LYS A 462 23.08 12.11 18.11
C LYS A 462 21.98 11.50 19.00
N ASN A 463 21.11 12.35 19.55
CA ASN A 463 19.98 12.01 20.44
C ASN A 463 20.35 11.35 21.79
N CYS A 464 21.63 11.31 22.16
CA CYS A 464 22.05 10.94 23.51
C CYS A 464 22.52 12.21 24.26
N GLY A 465 21.73 12.71 25.20
CA GLY A 465 22.08 13.91 25.98
C GLY A 465 23.39 13.73 26.76
N GLU A 466 24.35 14.65 26.58
CA GLU A 466 25.66 14.57 27.24
C GLU A 466 25.52 14.73 28.77
N THR A 467 25.71 13.63 29.49
CA THR A 467 25.50 13.59 30.95
C THR A 467 26.76 13.10 31.67
N LYS A 468 27.27 13.87 32.65
CA LYS A 468 28.34 13.44 33.56
C LYS A 468 27.78 12.40 34.53
N ILE A 469 28.25 11.16 34.44
CA ILE A 469 27.75 10.00 35.21
C ILE A 469 28.54 9.77 36.49
N LYS A 470 29.86 10.00 36.45
CA LYS A 470 30.77 9.75 37.57
C LYS A 470 31.98 10.68 37.48
N ASP A 471 32.28 11.34 38.58
CA ASP A 471 33.55 12.05 38.80
C ASP A 471 34.63 11.06 39.26
N SER A 472 35.89 11.36 38.96
CA SER A 472 37.02 10.64 39.54
C SER A 472 38.09 11.61 39.99
N SER A 473 38.65 11.37 41.17
CA SER A 473 39.78 12.15 41.70
C SER A 473 41.12 11.76 41.07
N ILE A 474 41.10 11.44 39.76
CA ILE A 474 42.25 11.06 38.92
C ILE A 474 42.54 12.23 37.96
N PRO A 475 43.55 13.07 38.24
CA PRO A 475 44.00 14.09 37.31
C PRO A 475 44.60 13.42 36.07
N VAL A 476 44.23 13.90 34.88
CA VAL A 476 44.79 13.39 33.60
C VAL A 476 46.31 13.59 33.53
N ALA A 477 46.85 14.58 34.25
CA ALA A 477 48.29 14.84 34.35
C ALA A 477 49.06 13.76 35.13
N ASP A 478 48.39 12.98 35.99
CA ASP A 478 49.00 11.90 36.78
C ASP A 478 49.08 10.55 36.03
N LEU A 479 48.58 10.48 34.79
CA LEU A 479 48.48 9.26 33.98
C LEU A 479 49.64 9.10 32.98
N PRO A 480 49.98 7.85 32.58
CA PRO A 480 50.91 7.61 31.48
C PRO A 480 50.51 8.33 30.19
N ASN A 481 51.51 8.74 29.39
CA ASN A 481 51.31 9.46 28.13
C ASN A 481 50.31 8.79 27.19
N GLY A 482 50.35 7.45 27.04
CA GLY A 482 49.44 6.71 26.17
C GLY A 482 47.98 6.73 26.64
N ASP A 483 47.73 6.68 27.95
CA ASP A 483 46.38 6.79 28.51
C ASP A 483 45.85 8.22 28.41
N ARG A 484 46.70 9.19 28.77
CA ARG A 484 46.42 10.63 28.65
C ARG A 484 46.02 11.01 27.23
N GLU A 485 46.77 10.55 26.22
CA GLU A 485 46.48 10.82 24.82
C GLU A 485 45.14 10.23 24.37
N GLN A 486 44.83 8.99 24.75
CA GLN A 486 43.57 8.34 24.42
C GLN A 486 42.35 9.04 25.05
N ILE A 487 42.47 9.52 26.30
CA ILE A 487 41.41 10.29 26.97
C ILE A 487 41.24 11.67 26.33
N THR A 488 42.34 12.38 26.05
CA THR A 488 42.27 13.72 25.41
C THR A 488 41.70 13.66 24.00
N LYS A 489 42.00 12.61 23.23
CA LYS A 489 41.40 12.39 21.89
C LYS A 489 39.98 11.80 21.93
N GLY A 490 39.44 11.49 23.10
CA GLY A 490 38.11 10.86 23.24
C GLY A 490 38.02 9.44 22.67
N ALA A 491 39.16 8.74 22.55
CA ALA A 491 39.25 7.41 21.93
C ALA A 491 38.70 6.28 22.83
N LEU A 492 38.56 6.52 24.14
CA LEU A 492 38.07 5.54 25.11
C LEU A 492 36.53 5.58 25.20
N VAL A 493 35.87 4.80 24.34
CA VAL A 493 34.40 4.65 24.27
C VAL A 493 33.97 3.21 24.57
N PHE A 494 32.97 3.03 25.44
CA PHE A 494 32.52 1.75 25.98
C PHE A 494 31.01 1.54 25.75
N PRO A 495 30.58 0.29 25.48
CA PRO A 495 29.17 -0.04 25.27
C PRO A 495 28.35 -0.05 26.57
N THR A 496 28.98 -0.10 27.74
CA THR A 496 28.29 -0.15 29.05
C THR A 496 28.99 0.69 30.09
N ARG A 497 28.23 1.17 31.08
CA ARG A 497 28.74 1.87 32.26
C ARG A 497 29.80 1.05 33.01
N ALA A 498 29.56 -0.24 33.20
CA ALA A 498 30.46 -1.13 33.94
C ALA A 498 31.85 -1.26 33.28
N ALA A 499 31.91 -1.31 31.95
CA ALA A 499 33.17 -1.35 31.22
C ALA A 499 33.94 -0.02 31.32
N ALA A 500 33.24 1.13 31.29
CA ALA A 500 33.85 2.44 31.53
C ALA A 500 34.36 2.59 32.97
N GLU A 501 33.61 2.11 33.97
CA GLU A 501 34.05 2.10 35.37
C GLU A 501 35.23 1.16 35.61
N ALA A 502 35.28 -0.01 34.95
CA ALA A 502 36.44 -0.91 35.02
C ALA A 502 37.70 -0.25 34.43
N LYS A 503 37.61 0.42 33.27
CA LYS A 503 38.74 1.17 32.71
C LYS A 503 39.17 2.33 33.60
N LEU A 504 38.23 2.99 34.28
CA LEU A 504 38.54 4.05 35.24
C LEU A 504 39.33 3.51 36.45
N THR A 505 39.02 2.30 36.92
CA THR A 505 39.81 1.61 37.95
C THR A 505 41.21 1.27 37.46
N GLU A 506 41.35 0.71 36.26
CA GLU A 506 42.64 0.41 35.62
C GLU A 506 43.53 1.67 35.51
N LEU A 507 42.96 2.82 35.13
CA LEU A 507 43.68 4.11 35.12
C LEU A 507 44.13 4.55 36.53
N GLY A 508 43.37 4.22 37.58
CA GLY A 508 43.76 4.42 38.96
C GLY A 508 44.94 3.54 39.38
N GLU A 509 44.98 2.30 38.89
CA GLU A 509 46.11 1.38 39.07
C GLU A 509 47.35 1.86 38.30
N HIS A 510 47.20 2.32 37.05
CA HIS A 510 48.31 2.91 36.28
C HIS A 510 48.87 4.18 36.95
N ARG A 511 47.99 5.06 37.46
CA ARG A 511 48.39 6.23 38.26
C ARG A 511 49.16 5.85 39.50
N THR A 512 48.68 4.87 40.27
CA THR A 512 49.37 4.44 41.49
C THR A 512 50.69 3.72 41.18
N ALA A 513 50.77 2.98 40.09
CA ALA A 513 52.02 2.41 39.56
C ALA A 513 53.03 3.48 39.12
N CYS A 514 52.59 4.59 38.50
CA CYS A 514 53.47 5.73 38.21
C CYS A 514 53.99 6.44 39.47
N LYS A 515 53.20 6.47 40.56
CA LYS A 515 53.60 7.10 41.83
C LYS A 515 54.43 6.19 42.74
N SER A 516 54.21 4.88 42.70
CA SER A 516 55.08 3.93 43.38
C SER A 516 56.29 3.62 42.52
N ASN A 517 57.48 4.08 42.92
CA ASN A 517 58.72 3.90 42.16
C ASN A 517 59.26 2.45 42.25
N LYS A 518 58.44 1.47 41.85
CA LYS A 518 58.72 0.03 41.80
C LYS A 518 59.14 -0.38 40.39
N THR A 519 59.90 -1.46 40.29
CA THR A 519 60.68 -1.94 39.13
C THR A 519 59.93 -2.31 37.85
N SER A 520 58.66 -1.93 37.70
CA SER A 520 57.85 -2.14 36.49
C SER A 520 56.98 -0.90 36.19
N THR A 521 57.58 0.29 36.22
CA THR A 521 56.92 1.56 35.93
C THR A 521 56.36 1.56 34.49
N PRO A 522 55.08 1.90 34.26
CA PRO A 522 54.54 2.03 32.91
C PRO A 522 55.34 3.00 32.04
N GLN A 523 55.51 2.66 30.77
CA GLN A 523 56.29 3.48 29.84
C GLN A 523 55.59 4.83 29.61
N GLY A 524 56.29 5.93 29.87
CA GLY A 524 55.74 7.28 29.69
C GLY A 524 54.92 7.82 30.86
N CYS A 525 55.11 7.35 32.09
CA CYS A 525 54.66 8.08 33.29
C CYS A 525 55.20 9.53 33.31
N PRO A 526 54.46 10.50 33.90
CA PRO A 526 54.95 11.86 34.07
C PRO A 526 56.18 11.89 34.97
N SER A 527 57.24 12.61 34.57
CA SER A 527 58.44 12.79 35.39
C SER A 527 58.05 13.42 36.73
N SER A 528 58.38 12.74 37.84
CA SER A 528 58.16 13.27 39.18
C SER A 528 59.04 14.49 39.42
N GLY A 529 58.47 15.69 39.26
CA GLY A 529 59.03 16.90 39.85
C GLY A 529 59.11 16.71 41.36
N GLY A 530 60.33 16.74 41.91
CA GLY A 530 60.54 16.71 43.35
C GLY A 530 59.87 17.90 44.02
N GLY A 531 59.36 17.70 45.23
CA GLY A 531 58.73 18.77 45.99
C GLY A 531 59.74 19.61 46.77
N GLU A 532 59.37 20.87 47.00
CA GLU A 532 59.40 21.56 48.30
C GLU A 532 58.22 22.54 48.34
#